data_AF-A0A141RA85-F1
#
_entry.id   AF-A0A141RA85-F1
#
_cell.length_a   1.000
_cell.length_b   1.000
_cell.length_c   1.000
_cell.angle_alpha   90.00
_cell.angle_beta   90.00
_cell.angle_gamma   90.00
#
_symmetry.space_group_name_H-M   'P 1'
#
loop_
_entity.id
_entity.type
_entity.pdbx_description
1 polymer ?
#
loop_
_entity_poly.entity_id
_entity_poly.type
_entity_poly.pdbx_seq_one_letter_code
_entity_poly.pdbx_strand_id
1 'polypeptide(L)'
;CIHATLMDNINLIGSYTYTDAKTESTTVAGTEGKTPARIPTHMASAFASYTVPGGALKSLAAGVGMRYIGTSYGDAKNTFKVPSVDLYDAMLRYDLGEMN
;
A
#
# COMPACT_ATOMS: atom_id res chain seq x y z
N CYS A 1 -4.27 5.83 -8.05
CA CYS A 1 -2.89 6.09 -7.58
C CYS A 1 -2.64 7.58 -7.77
N ILE A 2 -2.21 8.29 -6.74
CA ILE A 2 -1.85 9.71 -6.79
C ILE A 2 -0.36 9.80 -6.45
N HIS A 3 0.39 10.49 -7.31
CA HIS A 3 1.79 10.82 -7.07
C HIS A 3 1.90 12.34 -7.15
N ALA A 4 2.42 12.98 -6.11
CA ALA A 4 2.64 14.40 -6.07
C ALA A 4 4.01 14.72 -5.49
N THR A 5 4.77 15.57 -6.18
CA THR A 5 5.93 16.26 -5.61
C THR A 5 5.40 17.58 -5.06
N LEU A 6 5.30 17.69 -3.74
CA LEU A 6 4.65 18.82 -3.07
C LEU A 6 5.61 20.02 -2.92
N MET A 7 6.91 19.74 -2.83
CA MET A 7 8.03 20.69 -2.81
C MET A 7 9.23 20.01 -3.48
N ASP A 8 10.23 20.76 -3.95
CA ASP A 8 11.41 20.24 -4.68
C ASP A 8 12.18 19.10 -3.95
N ASN A 9 11.92 18.94 -2.66
CA ASN A 9 12.55 17.98 -1.76
C ASN A 9 11.56 17.04 -1.03
N ILE A 10 10.25 17.13 -1.29
CA ILE A 10 9.22 16.26 -0.67
C ILE A 10 8.47 15.50 -1.75
N ASN A 11 8.55 14.18 -1.69
CA ASN A 11 7.76 13.28 -2.54
C ASN A 11 6.67 12.60 -1.73
N LEU A 12 5.45 12.58 -2.26
CA LEU A 12 4.31 11.90 -1.67
C LEU A 12 3.66 10.97 -2.69
N ILE A 13 3.47 9.72 -2.28
CA ILE A 13 2.74 8.71 -3.04
C ILE A 13 1.58 8.24 -2.18
N GLY A 14 0.37 8.24 -2.75
CA GLY A 14 -0.83 7.75 -2.11
C GLY A 14 -1.62 6.86 -3.05
N SER A 15 -2.20 5.79 -2.53
CA SER A 15 -3.16 4.99 -3.29
C SER A 15 -4.30 4.51 -2.40
N TYR A 16 -5.47 4.42 -3.01
CA TYR A 16 -6.66 3.83 -2.43
C TYR A 16 -7.31 2.96 -3.49
N THR A 17 -7.78 1.79 -3.09
CA THR A 17 -8.42 0.82 -3.98
C THR A 17 -9.63 0.23 -3.27
N TYR A 18 -10.76 0.28 -3.97
CA TYR A 18 -11.98 -0.40 -3.61
C TYR A 18 -12.17 -1.57 -4.57
N THR A 19 -12.35 -2.78 -4.05
CA THR A 19 -12.50 -4.00 -4.85
C THR A 19 -13.74 -4.76 -4.40
N ASP A 20 -14.79 -4.66 -5.21
CA ASP A 20 -15.98 -5.49 -5.08
C ASP A 20 -15.86 -6.67 -6.07
N ALA A 21 -15.34 -7.79 -5.56
CA ALA A 21 -15.19 -9.01 -6.33
C ALA A 21 -16.29 -9.99 -5.93
N LYS A 22 -16.97 -10.55 -6.93
CA LYS A 22 -18.05 -11.51 -6.74
C LYS A 22 -17.93 -12.65 -7.74
N THR A 23 -18.19 -13.86 -7.27
CA THR A 23 -18.28 -15.05 -8.13
C THR A 23 -19.64 -15.07 -8.80
N GLU A 24 -19.70 -14.67 -10.07
CA GLU A 24 -20.95 -14.59 -10.84
C GLU A 24 -21.45 -15.97 -11.34
N SER A 25 -20.54 -16.89 -11.65
CA SER A 25 -20.90 -18.27 -12.02
C SER A 25 -19.78 -19.24 -11.64
N THR A 26 -20.13 -20.43 -11.16
CA THR A 26 -19.19 -21.42 -10.63
C THR A 26 -19.81 -22.81 -10.62
N THR A 27 -19.00 -23.85 -10.83
CA THR A 27 -19.40 -25.25 -10.67
C THR A 27 -19.32 -25.72 -9.21
N VAL A 28 -18.75 -24.89 -8.32
CA VAL A 28 -18.59 -25.21 -6.89
C VAL A 28 -19.82 -24.75 -6.12
N ALA A 29 -20.61 -25.71 -5.66
CA ALA A 29 -21.85 -25.45 -4.91
C ALA A 29 -21.61 -24.54 -3.69
N GLY A 30 -22.48 -23.52 -3.55
CA GLY A 30 -22.47 -22.57 -2.42
C GLY A 30 -21.45 -21.43 -2.52
N THR A 31 -20.75 -21.29 -3.66
CA THR A 31 -19.80 -20.19 -3.91
C THR A 31 -20.32 -19.16 -4.92
N GLU A 32 -21.51 -19.38 -5.50
CA GLU A 32 -22.12 -18.40 -6.40
C GLU A 32 -22.64 -17.20 -5.62
N GLY A 33 -22.41 -16.01 -6.14
CA GLY A 33 -22.72 -14.74 -5.51
C GLY A 33 -21.84 -14.35 -4.32
N LYS A 34 -20.77 -15.10 -4.07
CA LYS A 34 -19.85 -14.92 -2.94
C LYS A 34 -18.60 -14.13 -3.31
N THR A 35 -17.98 -13.48 -2.33
CA THR A 35 -16.70 -12.78 -2.54
C THR A 35 -15.55 -13.79 -2.53
N PRO A 36 -14.66 -13.82 -3.55
CA PRO A 36 -13.51 -14.71 -3.57
C PRO A 36 -12.60 -14.51 -2.34
N ALA A 37 -11.97 -15.61 -1.92
CA ALA A 37 -11.03 -15.59 -0.80
C ALA A 37 -9.83 -14.68 -1.12
N ARG A 38 -9.23 -14.09 -0.07
CA ARG A 38 -7.97 -13.33 -0.12
C ARG A 38 -8.03 -12.02 -0.92
N ILE A 39 -9.21 -11.58 -1.34
CA ILE A 39 -9.43 -10.27 -1.96
C ILE A 39 -10.00 -9.32 -0.90
N PRO A 40 -9.19 -8.38 -0.37
CA PRO A 40 -9.68 -7.37 0.56
C PRO A 40 -10.49 -6.29 -0.18
N THR A 41 -11.60 -5.86 0.41
CA THR A 41 -12.50 -4.86 -0.21
C THR A 41 -11.89 -3.46 -0.24
N HIS A 42 -11.11 -3.12 0.79
CA HIS A 42 -10.48 -1.82 0.93
C HIS A 42 -8.98 -1.98 1.11
N MET A 43 -8.20 -1.29 0.30
CA MET A 43 -6.76 -1.15 0.48
C MET A 43 -6.38 0.31 0.36
N ALA A 44 -5.47 0.75 1.22
CA ALA A 44 -4.92 2.09 1.17
C ALA A 44 -3.42 2.04 1.43
N SER A 45 -2.66 2.94 0.82
CA SER A 45 -1.26 3.15 1.18
C SER A 45 -0.88 4.60 0.99
N ALA A 46 0.06 5.04 1.82
CA ALA A 46 0.67 6.35 1.72
C ALA A 46 2.16 6.24 2.05
N PHE A 47 2.99 6.94 1.29
CA PHE A 47 4.43 6.99 1.52
C PHE A 47 4.91 8.40 1.25
N ALA A 48 5.65 8.96 2.20
CA ALA A 48 6.27 10.28 2.08
C ALA A 48 7.79 10.13 2.22
N SER A 49 8.53 10.86 1.41
CA SER A 49 9.98 10.98 1.56
C SER A 49 10.45 12.42 1.43
N TYR A 50 11.54 12.70 2.13
CA TYR A 50 12.21 13.98 2.14
C TYR A 50 13.69 13.78 1.79
N THR A 51 14.20 14.56 0.85
CA THR A 51 15.62 14.57 0.48
C THR A 51 16.25 15.89 0.88
N VAL A 52 17.35 15.85 1.64
CA VAL A 52 18.09 17.03 2.08
C VAL A 52 18.72 17.72 0.87
N PRO A 53 18.35 18.98 0.55
CA PRO A 53 18.80 19.66 -0.67
C PRO A 53 20.21 20.25 -0.58
N GLY A 54 20.81 20.39 0.61
CA GLY A 54 22.13 21.01 0.77
C GLY A 54 22.75 20.82 2.16
N GLY A 55 24.00 21.29 2.31
CA GLY A 55 24.80 21.14 3.54
C GLY A 55 25.54 19.80 3.64
N ALA A 56 26.09 19.50 4.82
CA ALA A 56 26.88 18.28 5.05
C ALA A 56 26.11 16.96 4.85
N LEU A 57 24.77 17.03 4.86
CA LEU A 57 23.87 15.89 4.65
C LEU A 57 23.17 15.93 3.29
N LYS A 58 23.68 16.71 2.32
CA LYS A 58 23.13 16.74 0.96
C LYS A 58 22.97 15.32 0.41
N SER A 59 21.84 15.06 -0.25
CA SER A 59 21.48 13.75 -0.81
C SER A 59 21.11 12.66 0.21
N LEU A 60 21.05 13.00 1.51
CA LEU A 60 20.37 12.15 2.49
C LEU A 60 18.86 12.23 2.27
N ALA A 61 18.23 11.08 2.11
CA ALA A 61 16.78 10.95 2.03
C ALA A 61 16.25 10.07 3.16
N ALA A 62 15.17 10.51 3.79
CA ALA A 62 14.41 9.76 4.77
C ALA A 62 12.97 9.64 4.31
N GLY A 63 12.33 8.50 4.56
CA GLY A 63 10.94 8.29 4.21
C GLY A 63 10.20 7.41 5.20
N VAL A 64 8.90 7.60 5.26
CA VAL A 64 7.99 6.81 6.09
C VAL A 64 6.71 6.53 5.30
N GLY A 65 6.09 5.40 5.56
CA GLY A 65 4.82 5.05 4.95
C GLY A 65 3.96 4.17 5.81
N MET A 66 2.71 4.03 5.35
CA MET A 66 1.73 3.13 5.92
C MET A 66 0.98 2.41 4.81
N ARG A 67 0.58 1.17 5.09
CA ARG A 67 -0.25 0.35 4.20
C ARG A 67 -1.35 -0.30 5.03
N TYR A 68 -2.59 0.01 4.67
CA TYR A 68 -3.80 -0.59 5.20
C TYR A 68 -4.26 -1.70 4.26
N ILE A 69 -4.40 -2.92 4.79
CA ILE A 69 -5.01 -4.05 4.10
C ILE A 69 -6.29 -4.40 4.85
N GLY A 70 -7.44 -4.16 4.21
CA GLY A 70 -8.74 -4.42 4.81
C GLY A 70 -9.04 -5.90 5.00
N THR A 71 -10.16 -6.16 5.66
CA THR A 71 -10.65 -7.52 5.87
C THR A 71 -10.87 -8.25 4.54
N SER A 72 -10.52 -9.52 4.50
CA SER A 72 -10.81 -10.42 3.37
C SER A 72 -11.45 -11.71 3.86
N TYR A 73 -12.01 -12.51 2.96
CA TYR A 73 -12.50 -13.84 3.32
C TYR A 73 -11.38 -14.86 3.26
N GLY A 74 -11.34 -15.77 4.24
CA GLY A 74 -10.33 -16.81 4.31
C GLY A 74 -10.62 -18.02 3.41
N ASP A 75 -11.86 -18.16 2.94
CA ASP A 75 -12.32 -19.24 2.08
C ASP A 75 -13.37 -18.75 1.06
N ALA A 76 -13.56 -19.53 -0.02
CA ALA A 76 -14.48 -19.17 -1.11
C ALA A 76 -15.96 -19.30 -0.73
N LYS A 77 -16.28 -19.95 0.40
CA LYS A 77 -17.65 -20.05 0.94
C LYS A 77 -17.97 -18.92 1.92
N ASN A 78 -17.00 -18.04 2.22
CA ASN A 78 -17.13 -16.92 3.16
C ASN A 78 -17.53 -17.37 4.58
N THR A 79 -17.00 -18.51 5.03
CA THR A 79 -17.28 -19.05 6.38
C THR A 79 -16.53 -18.28 7.46
N PHE A 80 -15.37 -17.71 7.15
CA PHE A 80 -14.64 -16.84 8.08
C PHE A 80 -13.91 -15.69 7.38
N LYS A 81 -13.57 -14.68 8.17
CA LYS A 81 -12.88 -13.46 7.72
C LYS A 81 -11.46 -13.41 8.28
N VAL A 82 -10.51 -13.01 7.44
CA VAL A 82 -9.15 -12.63 7.85
C VAL A 82 -9.19 -11.16 8.25
N PRO A 83 -8.78 -10.81 9.48
CA PRO A 83 -8.83 -9.44 9.98
C PRO A 83 -7.94 -8.50 9.15
N SER A 84 -8.25 -7.21 9.21
CA SER A 84 -7.42 -6.17 8.59
C SER A 84 -6.06 -6.07 9.28
N VAL A 85 -5.06 -5.55 8.55
CA VAL A 85 -3.72 -5.28 9.09
C VAL A 85 -3.21 -3.93 8.60
N ASP A 86 -2.56 -3.24 9.52
CA ASP A 86 -1.82 -2.01 9.27
C ASP A 86 -0.32 -2.30 9.30
N LEU A 87 0.37 -1.89 8.25
CA LEU A 87 1.81 -2.01 8.12
C LEU A 87 2.41 -0.62 8.08
N TYR A 88 3.51 -0.42 8.80
CA TYR A 88 4.27 0.82 8.81
C TYR A 88 5.66 0.54 8.23
N ASP A 89 6.12 1.42 7.36
CA ASP A 89 7.38 1.28 6.63
C ASP A 89 8.26 2.51 6.90
N ALA A 90 9.58 2.31 6.95
CA ALA A 90 10.56 3.40 7.09
C ALA A 90 11.75 3.17 6.14
N MET A 91 12.36 4.26 5.66
CA MET A 91 13.44 4.25 4.68
C MET A 91 14.48 5.31 5.04
N LEU A 92 15.76 4.95 4.88
CA LEU A 92 16.89 5.88 4.84
C LEU A 92 17.74 5.57 3.61
N ARG A 93 18.18 6.61 2.90
CA ARG A 93 19.04 6.52 1.71
C ARG A 93 20.05 7.65 1.77
N TYR A 94 21.29 7.39 1.36
CA TYR A 94 22.31 8.42 1.19
C TYR A 94 23.04 8.17 -0.12
N ASP A 95 23.25 9.22 -0.92
CA ASP A 95 24.00 9.12 -2.17
C ASP A 95 25.47 9.51 -1.94
N LEU A 96 26.38 8.55 -2.08
CA LEU A 96 27.83 8.74 -1.91
C LEU A 96 28.52 9.23 -3.20
N GLY A 97 27.80 9.31 -4.32
CA GLY A 97 28.37 9.68 -5.62
C GLY A 97 28.77 11.15 -5.74
N GLU A 98 28.28 12.04 -4.88
CA GLU A 98 28.67 13.46 -4.86
C GLU A 98 30.02 13.74 -4.14
N MET A 99 30.74 12.70 -3.73
CA MET A 99 32.05 12.82 -3.04
C MET A 99 33.28 12.76 -3.97
N ASN A 100 33.12 12.86 -5.29
CA ASN A 100 34.23 12.95 -6.27
C ASN A 100 34.24 14.28 -7.01
#